data_AF-A0A2V5N453-F1
#
_entry.id   AF-A0A2V5N453-F1
#
_cell.length_a   1.000
_cell.length_b   1.000
_cell.length_c   1.000
_cell.angle_alpha   90.00
_cell.angle_beta   90.00
_cell.angle_gamma   90.00
#
_symmetry.space_group_name_H-M   'P 1'
#
loop_
_entity.id
_entity.type
_entity.pdbx_description
1 polymer ?
#
loop_
_entity_poly.entity_id
_entity_poly.type
_entity_poly.pdbx_seq_one_letter_code
_entity_poly.pdbx_strand_id
1 'polypeptide(L)'
;VKKSERTFQGHNEVKLAGQYKKETVTFPAETILVRAAQPLGALAAYLLEPESDDGLVTWNFLDAYLEAGKAYPVYKLMNDVRIPSRLVEQ
;
A
#
# COMPACT_ATOMS: atom_id res chain seq x y z
N VAL A 1 -8.19 -8.75 8.18
CA VAL A 1 -8.97 -7.79 7.38
C VAL A 1 -10.32 -7.63 8.04
N LYS A 2 -10.71 -6.42 8.45
CA LYS A 2 -12.03 -6.16 9.06
C LYS A 2 -12.77 -5.14 8.19
N LYS A 3 -13.99 -5.48 7.76
CA LYS A 3 -14.88 -4.54 7.05
C LYS A 3 -15.92 -3.99 8.02
N SER A 4 -16.31 -2.73 7.88
CA SER A 4 -17.40 -2.15 8.66
C SER A 4 -18.74 -2.78 8.27
N GLU A 5 -19.63 -2.98 9.25
CA GLU A 5 -21.00 -3.46 8.98
C GLU A 5 -21.88 -2.33 8.42
N ARG A 6 -21.66 -1.10 8.88
CA ARG A 6 -22.30 0.10 8.34
C ARG A 6 -21.56 0.58 7.10
N THR A 7 -22.32 0.97 6.08
CA THR A 7 -21.80 1.70 4.93
C THR A 7 -21.60 3.19 5.24
N PHE A 8 -20.51 3.76 4.78
CA PHE A 8 -20.24 5.20 4.75
C PHE A 8 -19.93 5.62 3.32
N GLN A 9 -20.67 6.59 2.80
CA GLN A 9 -20.55 7.05 1.39
C GLN A 9 -20.56 5.92 0.34
N GLY A 10 -21.28 4.83 0.59
CA GLY A 10 -21.36 3.68 -0.32
C GLY A 10 -20.26 2.63 -0.14
N HIS A 11 -19.36 2.80 0.83
CA HIS A 11 -18.27 1.89 1.13
C HIS A 11 -18.43 1.21 2.49
N ASN A 12 -18.09 -0.07 2.57
CA ASN A 12 -17.84 -0.77 3.84
C ASN A 12 -16.33 -0.65 4.12
N GLU A 13 -15.97 0.36 4.89
CA GLU A 13 -14.58 0.73 5.17
C GLU A 13 -13.77 -0.47 5.68
N VAL A 14 -12.55 -0.61 5.19
CA VAL A 14 -11.64 -1.69 5.59
C VAL A 14 -10.61 -1.20 6.59
N LYS A 15 -10.42 -1.98 7.66
CA LYS A 15 -9.29 -1.83 8.59
C LYS A 15 -8.41 -3.07 8.52
N LEU A 16 -7.11 -2.82 8.44
CA LEU A 16 -6.07 -3.84 8.54
C LEU A 16 -5.39 -3.75 9.88
N ALA A 17 -4.84 -4.88 10.31
CA ALA A 17 -3.95 -5.00 11.45
C ALA A 17 -2.96 -6.09 11.11
N GLY A 18 -1.69 -5.88 11.46
CA GLY A 18 -0.63 -6.83 11.13
C GLY A 18 0.66 -6.50 11.86
N GLN A 19 1.75 -7.10 11.39
CA GLN A 19 3.09 -6.84 11.90
C GLN A 19 4.01 -6.55 10.73
N TYR A 20 4.87 -5.54 10.90
CA TYR A 20 5.93 -5.27 9.94
C TYR A 20 7.04 -6.30 10.09
N LYS A 21 7.49 -6.85 8.96
CA LYS A 21 8.63 -7.74 8.89
C LYS A 21 9.66 -7.16 7.93
N LYS A 22 10.94 -7.22 8.32
CA LYS A 22 12.05 -6.95 7.40
C LYS A 22 12.32 -8.22 6.61
N GLU A 23 12.35 -8.09 5.29
CA GLU A 23 12.58 -9.21 4.39
C GLU A 23 13.28 -8.75 3.10
N THR A 24 13.91 -9.70 2.42
CA THR A 24 14.44 -9.51 1.07
C THR A 24 13.47 -10.15 0.09
N VAL A 25 12.95 -9.35 -0.83
CA VAL A 25 11.92 -9.78 -1.78
C VAL A 25 12.43 -9.53 -3.20
N THR A 26 12.18 -10.48 -4.09
CA THR A 26 12.35 -10.28 -5.53
C THR A 26 11.02 -9.82 -6.11
N PHE A 27 11.02 -8.64 -6.71
CA PHE A 27 9.84 -8.09 -7.37
C PHE A 27 9.82 -8.48 -8.85
N PRO A 28 8.65 -8.86 -9.40
CA PRO A 28 8.53 -9.10 -10.83
C PRO A 28 8.76 -7.80 -11.62
N ALA A 29 9.09 -7.96 -12.90
CA ALA A 29 9.04 -6.83 -13.84
C ALA A 29 7.66 -6.16 -13.78
N GLU A 30 7.61 -4.87 -14.11
CA GLU A 30 6.39 -4.04 -14.07
C GLU A 30 5.88 -3.66 -12.66
N THR A 31 6.60 -4.04 -11.60
CA THR A 31 6.39 -3.47 -10.26
C THR A 31 6.62 -1.95 -10.28
N ILE A 32 5.69 -1.20 -9.69
CA ILE A 32 5.77 0.25 -9.61
C ILE A 32 6.61 0.68 -8.40
N LEU A 33 7.64 1.48 -8.65
CA LEU A 33 8.43 2.15 -7.62
C LEU A 33 7.94 3.59 -7.43
N VAL A 34 7.39 3.90 -6.25
CA VAL A 34 7.00 5.26 -5.87
C VAL A 34 8.12 5.90 -5.05
N ARG A 35 8.80 6.92 -5.59
CA ARG A 35 9.81 7.67 -4.82
C ARG A 35 9.12 8.64 -3.87
N ALA A 36 9.45 8.57 -2.59
CA ALA A 36 8.88 9.45 -1.56
C ALA A 36 9.64 10.79 -1.40
N ALA A 37 10.86 10.92 -1.94
CA ALA A 37 11.67 12.16 -1.88
C ALA A 37 11.21 13.20 -2.92
N GLN A 38 9.93 13.55 -2.89
CA GLN A 38 9.27 14.51 -3.78
C GLN A 38 8.08 15.16 -3.06
N PRO A 39 7.55 16.31 -3.51
CA PRO A 39 6.54 17.09 -2.77
C PRO A 39 5.29 16.33 -2.30
N LEU A 40 4.82 15.36 -3.08
CA LEU A 40 3.66 14.50 -2.80
C LEU A 40 4.04 13.19 -2.09
N GLY A 41 5.27 13.04 -1.58
CA GLY A 41 5.71 11.82 -0.91
C GLY A 41 4.88 11.49 0.34
N ALA A 42 4.52 12.52 1.12
CA ALA A 42 3.64 12.37 2.28
C ALA A 42 2.23 11.89 1.87
N LEU A 43 1.70 12.40 0.75
CA LEU A 43 0.41 11.96 0.21
C LEU A 43 0.48 10.50 -0.24
N ALA A 44 1.55 10.10 -0.92
CA ALA A 44 1.75 8.70 -1.32
C ALA A 44 1.79 7.77 -0.10
N ALA A 45 2.50 8.15 0.97
CA ALA A 45 2.51 7.40 2.23
C ALA A 45 1.09 7.35 2.83
N TYR A 46 0.39 8.47 2.94
CA TYR A 46 -0.97 8.51 3.49
C TYR A 46 -1.95 7.61 2.73
N LEU A 47 -1.85 7.55 1.40
CA LEU A 47 -2.73 6.73 0.56
C LEU A 47 -2.39 5.24 0.60
N LEU A 48 -1.09 4.90 0.70
CA LEU A 48 -0.60 3.54 0.52
C LEU A 48 -0.33 2.78 1.83
N GLU A 49 -0.19 3.45 2.97
CA GLU A 49 0.02 2.79 4.26
C GLU A 49 -1.22 1.95 4.65
N PRO A 50 -1.02 0.69 5.11
CA PRO A 50 -2.11 -0.27 5.31
C PRO A 50 -3.07 0.11 6.45
N GLU A 51 -2.59 0.89 7.42
CA GLU A 51 -3.34 1.30 8.62
C GLU A 51 -3.70 2.80 8.58
N SER A 52 -3.59 3.46 7.42
CA SER A 52 -4.04 4.83 7.25
C SER A 52 -5.56 4.91 7.40
N ASP A 53 -6.05 5.93 8.11
CA ASP A 53 -7.48 6.08 8.38
C ASP A 53 -8.31 6.39 7.12
N ASP A 54 -7.73 7.05 6.12
CA ASP A 54 -8.42 7.48 4.89
C ASP A 54 -7.64 7.06 3.61
N GLY A 55 -6.97 5.91 3.69
CA GLY A 55 -6.14 5.38 2.61
C GLY A 55 -6.91 4.58 1.56
N LEU A 56 -6.19 4.10 0.54
CA LEU A 56 -6.77 3.25 -0.51
C LEU A 56 -7.36 1.95 0.03
N VAL A 57 -6.83 1.45 1.15
CA VAL A 57 -7.38 0.32 1.90
C VAL A 57 -8.76 0.66 2.45
N THR A 58 -8.89 1.79 3.17
CA THR A 58 -10.16 2.24 3.76
C THR A 58 -11.27 2.23 2.72
N TRP A 59 -10.98 2.73 1.52
CA TRP A 59 -11.93 2.88 0.41
C TRP A 59 -12.02 1.68 -0.54
N ASN A 60 -11.60 0.48 -0.12
CA ASN A 60 -11.75 -0.79 -0.85
C ASN A 60 -10.98 -0.92 -2.18
N PHE A 61 -10.04 -0.02 -2.51
CA PHE A 61 -9.30 -0.08 -3.78
C PHE A 61 -8.36 -1.31 -3.87
N LEU A 62 -7.96 -1.86 -2.73
CA LEU A 62 -7.03 -2.98 -2.65
C LEU A 62 -7.68 -4.31 -2.29
N ASP A 63 -9.01 -4.38 -2.15
CA ASP A 63 -9.74 -5.55 -1.62
C ASP A 63 -9.38 -6.87 -2.30
N ALA A 64 -9.18 -6.87 -3.62
CA ALA A 64 -8.82 -8.05 -4.39
C ALA A 64 -7.45 -8.66 -3.99
N TYR A 65 -6.61 -7.89 -3.30
CA TYR A 65 -5.27 -8.30 -2.88
C TYR A 65 -5.19 -8.65 -1.39
N LEU A 66 -6.23 -8.36 -0.60
CA LEU A 66 -6.23 -8.48 0.86
C LEU A 66 -6.81 -9.81 1.33
N GLU A 67 -6.03 -10.56 2.10
CA GLU A 67 -6.44 -11.82 2.71
C GLU A 67 -5.75 -11.99 4.07
N ALA A 68 -6.41 -12.65 5.03
CA ALA A 68 -5.79 -12.92 6.33
C ALA A 68 -4.54 -13.81 6.18
N GLY A 69 -3.43 -13.40 6.80
CA GLY A 69 -2.15 -14.12 6.70
C GLY A 69 -1.35 -13.85 5.42
N LYS A 70 -1.91 -13.14 4.45
CA LYS A 70 -1.20 -12.71 3.23
C LYS A 70 -0.46 -11.40 3.47
N ALA A 71 0.71 -11.25 2.84
CA ALA A 71 1.45 -9.99 2.85
C ALA A 71 0.66 -8.89 2.13
N TYR A 72 0.74 -7.67 2.68
CA TYR A 72 0.18 -6.47 2.05
C TYR A 72 0.93 -6.17 0.74
N PRO A 73 0.25 -5.82 -0.37
CA PRO A 73 0.89 -5.70 -1.68
C PRO A 73 1.80 -4.48 -1.85
N VAL A 74 1.85 -3.55 -0.88
CA VAL A 74 2.74 -2.39 -0.92
C VAL A 74 3.86 -2.57 0.09
N TYR A 75 5.10 -2.50 -0.39
CA TYR A 75 6.31 -2.70 0.40
C TYR A 75 7.04 -1.38 0.62
N LYS A 76 7.68 -1.25 1.78
CA LYS A 76 8.47 -0.07 2.16
C LYS A 76 9.94 -0.37 2.04
N LEU A 77 10.64 0.45 1.26
CA LEU A 77 12.10 0.44 1.18
C LEU A 77 12.65 1.41 2.22
N MET A 78 13.12 0.86 3.35
CA MET A 78 13.61 1.66 4.48
C MET A 78 15.10 2.05 4.35
N ASN A 79 15.79 1.50 3.35
CA ASN A 79 17.18 1.79 3.04
C ASN A 79 17.29 2.16 1.57
N ASP A 80 18.34 2.90 1.21
CA ASP A 80 18.65 3.18 -0.18
C ASP A 80 19.02 1.88 -0.92
N VAL A 81 18.31 1.62 -2.02
CA VAL A 81 18.55 0.46 -2.88
C VAL A 81 18.63 0.93 -4.33
N ARG A 82 19.66 0.47 -5.05
CA ARG A 82 19.79 0.73 -6.49
C ARG A 82 18.93 -0.26 -7.26
N ILE A 83 17.74 0.19 -7.69
CA ILE A 83 16.80 -0.62 -8.48
C ILE A 83 16.79 -0.12 -9.93
N PRO A 84 17.09 -0.98 -10.93
CA PRO A 84 16.86 -0.65 -12.33
C PRO A 84 15.39 -0.30 -12.54
N SER A 85 15.13 0.94 -12.97
CA SER A 85 13.78 1.48 -13.11
C SER A 85 13.71 2.44 -14.29
N ARG A 86 12.53 2.55 -14.89
CA ARG A 86 12.20 3.53 -15.93
C ARG A 86 11.10 4.45 -15.40
N LEU A 87 11.18 5.74 -15.72
CA LEU A 87 10.09 6.65 -15.41
C LEU A 87 8.86 6.27 -16.26
N VAL A 88 7.71 6.18 -15.61
CA VAL A 88 6.42 6.01 -16.28
C VAL A 88 5.83 7.40 -16.39
N GLU A 89 5.70 7.92 -17.62
CA GLU A 89 4.95 9.15 -17.88
C GLU A 89 3.46 8.87 -17.75
N GLN A 90 2.73 9.84 -17.18
CA GLN A 90 1.28 9.79 -17.01
C GLN A 90 0.57 10.27 -18.28
#